data_AF-T1CCU3-F1
#
_entry.id   AF-T1CCU3-F1
#
_cell.length_a   1.000
_cell.length_b   1.000
_cell.length_c   1.000
_cell.angle_alpha   90.00
_cell.angle_beta   90.00
_cell.angle_gamma   90.00
#
_symmetry.space_group_name_H-M   'P 1'
#
loop_
_entity.id
_entity.type
_entity.pdbx_description
1 polymer ?
#
loop_
_entity_poly.entity_id
_entity_poly.type
_entity_poly.pdbx_seq_one_letter_code
_entity_poly.pdbx_strand_id
1 'polypeptide(L)'
;MIDLAKGLIATLARPDLDVRTLTPLAELAVPARPRLVAIPTTGGSGSEATGSSNLLSEDGSTIELAHRDLTPDWALVDPTFGRSMPPALAVDTGMEVVAHALEATASEWANPFSDAWARDAAVAALTALPRLARHPRD
;
A
#
# COMPACT_ATOMS: atom_id res chain seq x y z
N MET A 1 -3.42 -7.02 5.91
CA MET A 1 -3.42 -6.65 7.35
C MET A 1 -3.40 -5.14 7.56
N ILE A 2 -2.51 -4.40 6.88
CA ILE A 2 -2.45 -2.92 6.99
C ILE A 2 -3.78 -2.28 6.58
N ASP A 3 -4.38 -2.72 5.47
CA ASP A 3 -5.67 -2.21 4.99
C ASP A 3 -6.79 -2.41 6.01
N LEU A 4 -6.88 -3.58 6.66
CA LEU A 4 -7.84 -3.80 7.75
C LEU A 4 -7.62 -2.84 8.92
N ALA A 5 -6.37 -2.58 9.31
CA ALA A 5 -6.07 -1.62 10.37
C ALA A 5 -6.49 -0.19 10.01
N LYS A 6 -6.30 0.22 8.74
CA LYS A 6 -6.78 1.51 8.21
C LYS A 6 -8.31 1.58 8.27
N GLY A 7 -9.00 0.55 7.80
CA GLY A 7 -10.46 0.46 7.86
C GLY A 7 -10.99 0.54 9.29
N LEU A 8 -10.37 -0.18 10.22
CA LEU A 8 -10.74 -0.11 11.64
C LEU A 8 -10.55 1.30 12.21
N ILE A 9 -9.44 1.97 11.90
CA ILE A 9 -9.19 3.35 12.33
C ILE A 9 -10.24 4.30 11.76
N ALA A 10 -10.61 4.15 10.48
CA ALA A 10 -11.66 4.93 9.86
C ALA A 10 -13.00 4.78 10.62
N THR A 11 -13.40 3.53 10.87
CA THR A 11 -14.66 3.22 11.58
C THR A 11 -14.63 3.68 13.04
N LEU A 12 -13.50 3.53 13.75
CA LEU A 12 -13.39 3.97 15.14
C LEU A 12 -13.44 5.50 15.27
N ALA A 13 -12.85 6.20 14.32
CA ALA A 13 -12.74 7.64 14.40
C ALA A 13 -13.99 8.36 13.87
N ARG A 14 -14.77 7.71 12.99
CA ARG A 14 -16.06 8.18 12.49
C ARG A 14 -17.08 7.03 12.42
N PRO A 15 -17.58 6.54 13.57
CA PRO A 15 -18.55 5.44 13.61
C PRO A 15 -19.92 5.81 13.01
N ASP A 16 -20.17 7.11 12.83
CA ASP A 16 -21.36 7.67 12.19
C ASP A 16 -21.27 7.70 10.66
N LEU A 17 -20.08 7.48 10.09
CA LEU A 17 -19.83 7.62 8.66
C LEU A 17 -19.80 6.26 7.99
N ASP A 18 -20.49 6.13 6.84
CA ASP A 18 -20.29 4.98 5.97
C ASP A 18 -18.90 5.07 5.33
N VAL A 19 -17.96 4.28 5.84
CA VAL A 19 -16.57 4.28 5.38
C VAL A 19 -16.45 4.03 3.88
N ARG A 20 -17.42 3.38 3.24
CA ARG A 20 -17.45 3.18 1.78
C ARG A 20 -17.50 4.48 0.98
N THR A 21 -17.86 5.59 1.62
CA THR A 21 -17.93 6.92 1.00
C THR A 21 -16.60 7.68 1.06
N LEU A 22 -15.56 7.09 1.65
CA LEU A 22 -14.24 7.70 1.78
C LEU A 22 -13.52 7.79 0.44
N THR A 23 -13.45 9.01 -0.09
CA THR A 23 -12.71 9.33 -1.31
C THR A 23 -11.55 10.27 -1.01
N PRO A 24 -10.50 10.32 -1.87
CA PRO A 24 -9.33 11.17 -1.63
C PRO A 24 -9.65 12.67 -1.57
N LEU A 25 -10.83 13.05 -2.07
CA LEU A 25 -11.32 14.42 -2.17
C LEU A 25 -12.32 14.77 -1.05
N ALA A 26 -12.79 13.79 -0.27
CA ALA A 26 -13.68 14.05 0.85
C ALA A 26 -12.91 14.70 2.00
N GLU A 27 -13.55 15.61 2.75
CA GLU A 27 -12.99 16.06 4.02
C GLU A 27 -13.33 15.05 5.11
N LEU A 28 -12.37 14.21 5.46
CA LEU A 28 -12.47 13.45 6.70
C LEU A 28 -11.91 14.28 7.84
N ALA A 29 -12.77 15.04 8.52
CA ALA A 29 -12.41 15.60 9.81
C ALA A 29 -12.31 14.43 10.80
N VAL A 30 -11.10 13.88 10.97
CA VAL A 30 -10.78 12.87 11.98
C VAL A 30 -9.98 13.53 13.09
N PRO A 31 -10.61 14.29 14.02
CA PRO A 31 -9.88 15.19 14.90
C PRO A 31 -8.99 14.44 15.91
N ALA A 32 -9.33 13.17 16.18
CA ALA A 32 -8.61 12.29 17.09
C ALA A 32 -8.73 10.84 16.62
N ARG A 33 -7.77 10.37 15.80
CA ARG A 33 -7.61 8.94 15.49
C ARG A 33 -6.46 8.32 16.28
N PRO A 34 -6.52 7.00 16.54
CA PRO A 34 -5.32 6.27 16.96
C PRO A 34 -4.19 6.46 15.94
N ARG A 35 -2.95 6.52 16.45
CA ARG A 35 -1.77 6.49 15.59
C ARG A 35 -1.61 5.09 15.00
N LEU A 36 -1.29 5.01 13.73
CA LEU A 36 -1.02 3.77 13.02
C LEU A 36 0.47 3.65 12.72
N VAL A 37 1.09 2.60 13.23
CA VAL A 37 2.46 2.21 12.84
C VAL A 37 2.34 0.97 11.97
N ALA A 38 2.70 1.11 10.69
CA ALA A 38 2.71 0.01 9.73
C ALA A 38 4.09 -0.67 9.72
N ILE A 39 4.08 -2.00 9.80
CA ILE A 39 5.29 -2.83 9.68
C ILE A 39 5.05 -3.78 8.51
N PRO A 40 5.45 -3.40 7.28
CA PRO A 40 5.28 -4.28 6.13
C PRO A 40 6.17 -5.52 6.26
N THR A 41 5.59 -6.67 5.95
CA THR A 41 6.27 -7.97 5.83
C THR A 41 6.35 -8.43 4.38
N THR A 42 5.82 -7.62 3.46
CA THR A 42 5.92 -7.80 2.02
C THR A 42 6.40 -6.51 1.34
N GLY A 43 6.98 -6.62 0.14
CA GLY A 43 7.59 -5.50 -0.58
C GLY A 43 6.81 -5.02 -1.81
N GLY A 44 5.51 -5.30 -1.90
CA GLY A 44 4.71 -5.08 -3.12
C GLY A 44 3.62 -4.00 -3.02
N SER A 45 2.76 -4.08 -2.00
CA SER A 45 1.51 -3.31 -2.00
C SER A 45 1.68 -1.81 -1.71
N GLY A 46 2.75 -1.41 -1.01
CA GLY A 46 2.97 -0.02 -0.59
C GLY A 46 1.92 0.52 0.39
N SER A 47 1.06 -0.34 0.95
CA SER A 47 -0.02 0.05 1.86
C SER A 47 0.49 0.82 3.08
N GLU A 48 1.71 0.59 3.52
CA GLU A 48 2.35 1.32 4.62
C GLU A 48 2.56 2.82 4.34
N ALA A 49 2.54 3.24 3.07
CA ALA A 49 2.84 4.61 2.64
C ALA A 49 1.67 5.29 1.88
N THR A 50 0.50 4.65 1.82
CA THR A 50 -0.67 5.19 1.11
C THR A 50 -1.88 5.37 2.03
N GLY A 51 -2.76 6.30 1.66
CA GLY A 51 -4.08 6.46 2.27
C GLY A 51 -5.16 5.54 1.69
N SER A 52 -4.78 4.61 0.82
CA SER A 52 -5.69 3.65 0.19
C SER A 52 -5.80 2.37 1.01
N SER A 53 -6.96 1.72 1.01
CA SER A 53 -7.21 0.47 1.70
C SER A 53 -8.29 -0.31 0.98
N ASN A 54 -8.00 -1.56 0.62
CA ASN A 54 -8.95 -2.45 -0.02
C ASN A 54 -9.39 -3.55 0.95
N LEU A 55 -10.69 -3.67 1.18
CA LEU A 55 -11.28 -4.66 2.08
C LEU A 55 -12.22 -5.58 1.29
N LEU A 56 -12.25 -6.87 1.64
CA LEU A 56 -13.19 -7.83 1.08
C LEU A 56 -14.45 -7.88 1.95
N SER A 57 -15.60 -7.63 1.35
CA SER A 57 -16.92 -7.75 1.97
C SER A 57 -17.39 -9.22 1.99
N GLU A 58 -18.31 -9.56 2.89
CA GLU A 58 -18.86 -10.93 3.02
C GLU A 58 -19.56 -11.42 1.76
N ASP A 59 -20.15 -10.50 0.99
CA ASP A 59 -20.79 -10.77 -0.31
C ASP A 59 -19.77 -10.92 -1.47
N GLY A 60 -18.47 -10.85 -1.18
CA GLY A 60 -17.40 -10.96 -2.16
C GLY A 60 -17.07 -9.66 -2.91
N SER A 61 -17.75 -8.55 -2.59
CA SER A 61 -17.42 -7.25 -3.18
C SER A 61 -16.18 -6.63 -2.54
N THR A 62 -15.40 -5.89 -3.32
CA THR A 62 -14.29 -5.08 -2.81
C THR A 62 -14.82 -3.73 -2.32
N ILE A 63 -14.46 -3.37 -1.10
CA ILE A 63 -14.66 -2.04 -0.53
C ILE A 63 -13.35 -1.28 -0.64
N GLU A 64 -13.34 -0.21 -1.43
CA GLU A 64 -12.18 0.66 -1.58
C GLU A 64 -12.36 1.89 -0.69
N LEU A 65 -11.39 2.11 0.19
CA LEU A 65 -11.29 3.32 1.01
C LEU A 65 -10.08 4.08 0.51
N ALA A 66 -10.22 5.38 0.26
CA ALA A 66 -9.05 6.19 -0.06
C ALA A 66 -9.19 7.56 0.59
N HIS A 67 -8.33 7.86 1.55
CA HIS A 67 -8.30 9.19 2.17
C HIS A 67 -6.93 9.45 2.80
N ARG A 68 -6.46 10.71 2.74
CA ARG A 68 -5.11 11.08 3.20
C ARG A 68 -4.86 10.71 4.66
N ASP A 69 -5.87 10.89 5.51
CA ASP A 69 -5.77 10.58 6.94
C ASP A 69 -5.65 9.09 7.26
N LEU A 70 -5.92 8.20 6.30
CA LEU A 70 -5.70 6.76 6.46
C LEU A 70 -4.25 6.35 6.22
N THR A 71 -3.40 7.28 5.78
CA THR A 71 -1.97 7.01 5.65
C THR A 71 -1.40 6.73 7.05
N PRO A 72 -0.65 5.63 7.25
CA PRO A 72 0.01 5.36 8.52
C PRO A 72 0.88 6.54 8.98
N ASP A 73 0.90 6.79 10.30
CA ASP A 73 1.76 7.83 10.89
C ASP A 73 3.25 7.49 10.74
N TRP A 74 3.55 6.20 10.82
CA TRP A 74 4.90 5.66 10.73
C TRP A 74 4.89 4.36 9.95
N ALA A 75 5.91 4.16 9.11
CA ALA A 75 6.21 2.89 8.47
C ALA A 75 7.60 2.42 8.92
N LEU A 76 7.70 1.23 9.51
CA LEU A 76 8.98 0.58 9.84
C LEU A 76 9.29 -0.46 8.77
N VAL A 77 10.06 -0.04 7.77
CA VAL A 77 10.44 -0.89 6.63
C VAL A 77 11.78 -1.56 6.94
N ASP A 78 11.75 -2.85 7.29
CA ASP A 78 12.95 -3.67 7.51
C ASP A 78 12.93 -4.88 6.54
N PRO A 79 13.90 -5.02 5.64
CA PRO A 79 13.94 -6.10 4.66
C PRO A 79 14.05 -7.49 5.31
N THR A 80 14.49 -7.58 6.57
CA THR A 80 14.57 -8.86 7.29
C THR A 80 13.18 -9.46 7.57
N PHE A 81 12.14 -8.63 7.68
CA PHE A 81 10.76 -9.10 7.87
C PHE A 81 10.17 -9.79 6.63
N GLY A 82 10.73 -9.52 5.45
CA GLY A 82 10.35 -10.20 4.19
C GLY A 82 11.04 -11.55 3.97
N ARG A 83 12.08 -11.91 4.76
CA ARG A 83 12.90 -13.12 4.52
C ARG A 83 12.15 -14.44 4.66
N SER A 84 11.05 -14.47 5.40
CA SER A 84 10.19 -15.65 5.55
C SER A 84 9.16 -15.81 4.45
N MET A 85 9.10 -14.89 3.48
CA MET A 85 8.12 -14.93 2.42
C MET A 85 8.35 -16.15 1.50
N PRO A 86 7.28 -16.85 1.07
CA PRO A 86 7.39 -17.86 0.02
C PRO A 86 8.02 -17.26 -1.26
N PRO A 87 8.96 -17.96 -1.92
CA PRO A 87 9.63 -17.46 -3.12
C PRO A 87 8.70 -16.96 -4.23
N ALA A 88 7.62 -17.68 -4.49
CA ALA A 88 6.63 -17.29 -5.49
C ALA A 88 5.97 -15.95 -5.12
N LEU A 89 5.55 -15.81 -3.85
CA LEU A 89 4.95 -14.56 -3.36
C LEU A 89 5.94 -13.38 -3.42
N ALA A 90 7.23 -13.63 -3.20
CA ALA A 90 8.26 -12.60 -3.31
C ALA A 90 8.41 -12.09 -4.75
N VAL A 91 8.35 -13.00 -5.74
CA VAL A 91 8.34 -12.62 -7.16
C VAL A 91 7.05 -11.89 -7.52
N ASP A 92 5.89 -12.40 -7.09
CA ASP A 92 4.58 -11.79 -7.38
C ASP A 92 4.51 -10.37 -6.84
N THR A 93 4.88 -10.18 -5.57
CA THR A 93 4.90 -8.83 -4.94
C THR A 93 5.95 -7.92 -5.57
N GLY A 94 7.09 -8.45 -6.04
CA GLY A 94 8.04 -7.66 -6.82
C GLY A 94 7.50 -7.23 -8.18
N MET A 95 6.64 -8.04 -8.81
CA MET A 95 5.93 -7.67 -10.04
C MET A 95 4.86 -6.61 -9.79
N GLU A 96 4.21 -6.59 -8.63
CA GLU A 96 3.31 -5.49 -8.23
C GLU A 96 4.05 -4.15 -8.22
N VAL A 97 5.29 -4.10 -7.70
CA VAL A 97 6.11 -2.87 -7.73
C VAL A 97 6.30 -2.35 -9.15
N VAL A 98 6.56 -3.25 -10.11
CA VAL A 98 6.70 -2.89 -11.53
C VAL A 98 5.39 -2.35 -12.09
N ALA A 99 4.25 -3.01 -11.78
CA ALA A 99 2.94 -2.56 -12.22
C ALA A 99 2.61 -1.17 -11.67
N HIS A 100 2.76 -0.95 -10.36
CA HIS A 100 2.53 0.35 -9.72
C HIS A 100 3.40 1.46 -10.31
N ALA A 101 4.68 1.17 -10.62
CA ALA A 101 5.57 2.15 -11.24
C ALA A 101 5.09 2.55 -12.64
N LEU A 102 4.68 1.57 -13.46
CA LEU A 102 4.16 1.84 -14.80
C LEU A 102 2.82 2.59 -14.76
N GLU A 103 1.91 2.18 -13.88
CA GLU A 103 0.62 2.86 -13.66
C GLU A 103 0.80 4.29 -13.16
N ALA A 104 1.71 4.52 -12.22
CA ALA A 104 2.03 5.85 -11.71
C ALA A 104 2.56 6.79 -12.82
N THR A 105 3.40 6.26 -13.73
CA THR A 105 3.97 7.02 -14.85
C THR A 105 2.93 7.27 -15.95
N ALA A 106 1.97 6.36 -16.12
CA ALA A 106 0.88 6.47 -17.10
C ALA A 106 -0.33 7.26 -16.59
N SER A 107 -0.35 7.64 -15.30
CA SER A 107 -1.48 8.31 -14.66
C SER A 107 -1.72 9.71 -15.23
N GLU A 108 -3.00 10.09 -15.38
CA GLU A 108 -3.38 11.49 -15.68
C GLU A 108 -2.95 12.46 -14.57
N TRP A 109 -2.64 11.95 -13.37
CA TRP A 109 -2.22 12.71 -12.19
C TRP A 109 -0.69 12.67 -12.00
N ALA A 110 0.03 12.11 -12.97
CA ALA A 110 1.48 12.06 -12.97
C ALA A 110 2.10 13.47 -12.88
N ASN A 111 3.20 13.57 -12.15
CA ASN A 111 3.95 14.80 -11.96
C ASN A 111 5.45 14.47 -11.82
N PRO A 112 6.36 15.46 -11.94
CA PRO A 112 7.79 15.21 -11.91
C PRO A 112 8.30 14.47 -10.66
N PHE A 113 7.62 14.61 -9.51
CA PHE A 113 7.99 13.87 -8.30
C PHE A 113 7.54 12.40 -8.38
N SER A 114 6.28 12.14 -8.76
CA SER A 114 5.80 10.75 -8.90
C SER A 114 6.58 9.99 -9.96
N ASP A 115 6.92 10.63 -11.08
CA ASP A 115 7.67 10.01 -12.17
C ASP A 115 9.09 9.64 -11.76
N ALA A 116 9.74 10.50 -10.97
CA ALA A 116 11.08 10.22 -10.45
C ALA A 116 11.08 8.97 -9.55
N TRP A 117 10.11 8.88 -8.63
CA TRP A 117 9.97 7.72 -7.74
C TRP A 117 9.56 6.46 -8.50
N ALA A 118 8.62 6.56 -9.44
CA ALA A 118 8.16 5.45 -10.26
C ALA A 118 9.31 4.87 -11.10
N ARG A 119 10.13 5.73 -11.72
CA ARG A 119 11.29 5.30 -12.48
C ARG A 119 12.31 4.55 -11.61
N ASP A 120 12.63 5.09 -10.43
CA ASP A 120 13.58 4.46 -9.52
C ASP A 120 13.07 3.10 -9.03
N ALA A 121 11.80 3.03 -8.64
CA ALA A 121 11.13 1.79 -8.24
C ALA A 121 11.14 0.73 -9.36
N ALA A 122 10.81 1.12 -10.59
CA ALA A 122 10.83 0.22 -11.75
C ALA A 122 12.24 -0.33 -12.00
N VAL A 123 13.27 0.53 -11.98
CA VAL A 123 14.66 0.09 -12.19
C VAL A 123 15.11 -0.84 -11.07
N ALA A 124 14.83 -0.51 -9.82
CA ALA A 124 15.16 -1.34 -8.67
C ALA A 124 14.50 -2.72 -8.76
N ALA A 125 13.19 -2.77 -9.02
CA ALA A 125 12.43 -4.01 -9.12
C ALA A 125 12.90 -4.88 -10.30
N LEU A 126 13.04 -4.30 -11.50
CA LEU A 126 13.49 -5.04 -12.70
C LEU A 126 14.93 -5.57 -12.56
N THR A 127 15.78 -4.88 -11.78
CA THR A 127 17.14 -5.33 -11.49
C THR A 127 17.15 -6.46 -10.45
N ALA A 128 16.30 -6.37 -9.43
CA ALA A 128 16.26 -7.34 -8.33
C ALA A 128 15.48 -8.62 -8.67
N LEU A 129 14.39 -8.54 -9.42
CA LEU A 129 13.49 -9.65 -9.74
C LEU A 129 14.19 -10.89 -10.32
N PRO A 130 15.10 -10.77 -11.33
CA PRO A 130 15.82 -11.93 -11.84
C PRO A 130 16.72 -12.60 -10.79
N ARG A 131 17.27 -11.81 -9.85
CA ARG A 131 18.06 -12.34 -8.72
C ARG A 131 17.16 -13.02 -7.71
N LEU A 132 16.06 -12.40 -7.32
CA LEU A 132 15.07 -12.95 -6.38
C LEU A 132 14.50 -14.28 -6.88
N ALA A 133 14.20 -14.38 -8.18
CA ALA A 133 13.69 -15.60 -8.80
C ALA A 133 14.71 -16.77 -8.75
N ARG A 134 16.01 -16.47 -8.82
CA ARG A 134 17.09 -17.48 -8.74
C ARG A 134 17.55 -17.76 -7.31
N HIS A 135 17.50 -16.74 -6.46
CA HIS A 135 18.01 -16.74 -5.09
C HIS A 135 16.97 -16.08 -4.15
N PRO A 136 15.89 -16.78 -3.78
CA PRO A 136 14.75 -16.19 -3.07
C PRO A 136 15.01 -15.73 -1.63
N ARG A 137 16.24 -15.90 -1.12
CA ARG A 137 16.64 -15.60 0.27
C ARG A 137 17.76 -14.57 0.38
N ASP A 138 18.20 -14.02 -0.76
CA ASP A 138 19.22 -12.97 -0.83
C ASP A 138 18.63 -11.67 -0.25
#